data_AF-A0A966FC29-F1
#
_entry.id   AF-A0A966FC29-F1
#
_cell.length_a   1.000
_cell.length_b   1.000
_cell.length_c   1.000
_cell.angle_alpha   90.00
_cell.angle_beta   90.00
_cell.angle_gamma   90.00
#
_symmetry.space_group_name_H-M   'P 1'
#
loop_
_entity.id
_entity.type
_entity.pdbx_description
1 polymer ?
#
loop_
_entity_poly.entity_id
_entity_poly.type
_entity_poly.pdbx_seq_one_letter_code
_entity_poly.pdbx_strand_id
1 'polypeptide(L)'
;IPIDERPYIGSSEDNTVMELIVGHNGVRRLGEIAGWVGLNAPGPRPSRYAPPAGQPPQGAQPPQGGQYPGQSTQGAQPNQPRGMLRDETGEPGPLRLFNEQLGGQASWLLPLALLGLFVAPWGVRFSKPLAREHQALLFWGAWLVPMIIFFNWAGLFHRYYLEMMSPAIAALVSAGLVAMWKDYASGRWRGWILPLALLGSAAIQVAILGYFPDWGRWLSPIILGVTIIAALALIVLRLVVWQSPLVTRHLSLVTRHLSLVTRHLSPAVTSVAVLALLIAPTVWATTPLWKGGHTGLPFAGPELLEQPPRPGGEADPELVDFLLTNRDGEKFI
;
A
#
# COMPACT_ATOMS: atom_id res chain seq x y z
N ILE A 1 40.84 -3.31 -4.65
CA ILE A 1 40.82 -3.44 -3.17
C ILE A 1 40.82 -4.94 -2.84
N PRO A 2 41.90 -5.46 -2.26
CA PRO A 2 41.99 -6.80 -1.65
C PRO A 2 40.81 -7.10 -0.68
N ILE A 3 40.46 -8.38 -0.45
CA ILE A 3 39.28 -8.76 0.37
C ILE A 3 39.40 -8.26 1.82
N ASP A 4 40.61 -8.30 2.35
CA ASP A 4 41.05 -7.87 3.67
C ASP A 4 41.07 -6.35 3.87
N GLU A 5 41.05 -5.57 2.78
CA GLU A 5 41.05 -4.10 2.81
C GLU A 5 39.68 -3.48 2.47
N ARG A 6 38.66 -4.31 2.18
CA ARG A 6 37.31 -3.81 1.84
C ARG A 6 36.52 -3.46 3.10
N PRO A 7 35.84 -2.30 3.14
CA PRO A 7 34.83 -2.04 4.15
C PRO A 7 33.78 -3.15 4.15
N TYR A 8 33.31 -3.52 5.34
CA TYR A 8 32.28 -4.55 5.50
C TYR A 8 30.96 -4.13 4.82
N ILE A 9 30.40 -5.02 3.98
CA ILE A 9 29.20 -4.79 3.19
C ILE A 9 27.99 -5.35 3.95
N GLY A 10 27.48 -4.56 4.90
CA GLY A 10 26.14 -4.69 5.47
C GLY A 10 25.69 -6.12 5.84
N SER A 11 24.48 -6.49 5.44
CA SER A 11 23.88 -7.80 5.77
C SER A 11 24.31 -8.94 4.82
N SER A 12 25.44 -8.79 4.12
CA SER A 12 25.91 -9.83 3.19
C SER A 12 26.64 -10.98 3.88
N GLU A 13 26.55 -12.18 3.31
CA GLU A 13 27.19 -13.39 3.88
C GLU A 13 28.66 -13.55 3.48
N ASP A 14 29.03 -13.06 2.31
CA ASP A 14 30.37 -13.22 1.73
C ASP A 14 31.12 -11.88 1.56
N ASN A 15 30.61 -10.82 2.19
CA ASN A 15 31.15 -9.46 2.10
C ASN A 15 31.21 -8.94 0.65
N THR A 16 30.15 -9.19 -0.14
CA THR A 16 30.03 -8.69 -1.53
C THR A 16 28.75 -7.89 -1.78
N VAL A 17 28.87 -6.86 -2.62
CA VAL A 17 27.72 -6.04 -3.07
C VAL A 17 26.74 -6.88 -3.89
N MET A 18 27.24 -7.85 -4.65
CA MET A 18 26.39 -8.71 -5.48
C MET A 18 25.53 -9.64 -4.65
N GLU A 19 26.06 -10.23 -3.59
CA GLU A 19 25.26 -11.02 -2.65
C GLU A 19 24.21 -10.12 -1.98
N LEU A 20 24.57 -8.90 -1.57
CA LEU A 20 23.63 -7.97 -0.98
C LEU A 20 22.47 -7.62 -1.94
N ILE A 21 22.78 -7.35 -3.22
CA ILE A 21 21.79 -6.96 -4.23
C ILE A 21 20.94 -8.16 -4.67
N VAL A 22 21.58 -9.24 -5.12
CA VAL A 22 20.91 -10.38 -5.75
C VAL A 22 20.43 -11.39 -4.72
N GLY A 23 21.21 -11.65 -3.68
CA GLY A 23 20.89 -12.60 -2.62
C GLY A 23 19.95 -11.99 -1.58
N HIS A 24 20.51 -11.19 -0.67
CA HIS A 24 19.81 -10.68 0.51
C HIS A 24 18.58 -9.80 0.16
N ASN A 25 18.74 -8.84 -0.75
CA ASN A 25 17.66 -7.93 -1.15
C ASN A 25 16.84 -8.42 -2.35
N GLY A 26 17.36 -9.38 -3.13
CA GLY A 26 16.70 -9.96 -4.28
C GLY A 26 15.97 -11.25 -3.95
N VAL A 27 16.60 -12.39 -4.25
CA VAL A 27 16.00 -13.73 -4.20
C VAL A 27 15.43 -14.07 -2.83
N ARG A 28 16.10 -13.70 -1.73
CA ARG A 28 15.59 -13.98 -0.38
C ARG A 28 14.31 -13.21 -0.03
N ARG A 29 14.04 -12.09 -0.70
CA ARG A 29 12.83 -11.29 -0.48
C ARG A 29 11.63 -11.82 -1.25
N LEU A 30 11.85 -12.57 -2.33
CA LEU A 30 10.80 -13.11 -3.19
C LEU A 30 9.86 -14.09 -2.48
N GLY A 31 10.28 -14.73 -1.39
CA GLY A 31 9.41 -15.64 -0.63
C GLY A 31 8.86 -16.77 -1.51
N GLU A 32 7.53 -16.88 -1.60
CA GLU A 32 6.87 -17.90 -2.43
C GLU A 32 7.17 -17.74 -3.93
N ILE A 33 7.41 -16.51 -4.40
CA ILE A 33 7.75 -16.24 -5.81
C ILE A 33 9.02 -16.99 -6.19
N ALA A 34 10.01 -17.07 -5.28
CA ALA A 34 11.25 -17.78 -5.52
C ALA A 34 10.99 -19.28 -5.81
N GLY A 35 10.04 -19.89 -5.09
CA GLY A 35 9.60 -21.26 -5.33
C GLY A 35 8.94 -21.44 -6.70
N TRP A 36 8.08 -20.51 -7.12
CA TRP A 36 7.39 -20.58 -8.42
C TRP A 36 8.34 -20.50 -9.62
N VAL A 37 9.42 -19.74 -9.51
CA VAL A 37 10.41 -19.57 -10.60
C VAL A 37 11.63 -20.48 -10.46
N GLY A 38 11.61 -21.44 -9.53
CA GLY A 38 12.70 -22.41 -9.33
C GLY A 38 13.97 -21.81 -8.71
N LEU A 39 13.90 -20.61 -8.15
CA LEU A 39 14.99 -19.92 -7.45
C LEU A 39 14.99 -20.27 -5.96
N ASN A 40 14.89 -21.56 -5.61
CA ASN A 40 14.82 -22.02 -4.22
C ASN A 40 16.02 -21.53 -3.40
N ALA A 41 15.90 -20.35 -2.79
CA ALA A 41 16.73 -19.95 -1.68
C ALA A 41 16.24 -20.72 -0.45
N PRO A 42 17.14 -21.27 0.40
CA PRO A 42 16.71 -21.76 1.70
C PRO A 42 15.97 -20.63 2.40
N GLY A 43 14.66 -20.81 2.62
CA GLY A 43 13.80 -19.82 3.26
C GLY A 43 14.34 -19.43 4.64
N PRO A 44 13.91 -18.29 5.20
CA PRO A 44 14.34 -17.89 6.53
C PRO A 44 13.91 -18.94 7.54
N ARG A 45 14.83 -19.81 7.96
CA ARG A 45 14.72 -20.42 9.28
C ARG A 45 14.83 -19.26 10.27
N PRO A 46 13.95 -19.15 11.28
CA PRO A 46 14.16 -18.19 12.36
C PRO A 46 15.57 -18.44 12.89
N SER A 47 16.45 -17.48 12.63
CA SER A 47 17.84 -17.58 13.01
C SER A 47 17.87 -17.49 14.53
N ARG A 48 17.92 -18.65 15.19
CA ARG A 48 18.66 -18.74 16.45
C ARG A 48 20.08 -18.32 16.08
N TYR A 49 20.43 -17.09 16.40
CA TYR A 49 21.80 -16.64 16.40
C TYR A 49 22.52 -17.49 17.47
N ALA A 50 23.02 -18.65 17.06
CA ALA A 50 23.99 -19.40 17.80
C ALA A 50 25.34 -19.01 17.19
N PRO A 51 26.19 -18.24 17.90
CA PRO A 51 27.51 -17.94 17.38
C PRO A 51 28.26 -19.26 17.12
N PRO A 52 29.15 -19.32 16.12
CA PRO A 52 29.93 -20.51 15.83
C PRO A 52 30.72 -20.92 17.08
N ALA A 53 30.72 -22.21 17.40
CA ALA A 53 31.61 -22.78 18.41
C ALA A 53 33.06 -22.78 17.87
N GLY A 54 33.66 -21.59 17.82
CA GLY A 54 35.10 -21.39 17.61
C GLY A 54 35.73 -21.02 18.94
N GLN A 55 36.75 -21.75 19.35
CA GLN A 55 37.55 -21.41 20.53
C GLN A 55 38.12 -19.98 20.36
N PRO A 56 37.96 -19.08 21.35
CA PRO A 56 38.51 -17.73 21.24
C PRO A 56 40.04 -17.78 21.19
N PRO A 57 40.70 -16.92 20.39
CA PRO A 57 42.14 -16.75 20.44
C PRO A 57 42.57 -16.28 21.84
N GLN A 58 43.57 -16.94 22.42
CA GLN A 58 44.16 -16.52 23.68
C GLN A 58 44.78 -15.12 23.52
N GLY A 59 44.21 -14.10 24.17
CA GLY A 59 44.86 -12.79 24.31
C GLY A 59 43.96 -11.56 24.21
N ALA A 60 42.71 -11.67 23.75
CA ALA A 60 41.79 -10.53 23.72
C ALA A 60 40.77 -10.62 24.86
N GLN A 61 40.96 -9.83 25.91
CA GLN A 61 39.91 -9.58 26.91
C GLN A 61 38.81 -8.71 26.26
N PRO A 62 37.53 -9.12 26.27
CA PRO A 62 36.44 -8.22 25.93
C PRO A 62 36.38 -7.09 26.98
N PRO A 63 36.03 -5.85 26.60
CA PRO A 63 35.76 -4.81 27.58
C PRO A 63 34.63 -5.26 28.51
N GLN A 64 34.87 -5.21 29.82
CA GLN A 64 33.85 -5.46 30.84
C GLN A 64 32.86 -4.30 30.83
N GLY A 65 31.79 -4.44 30.05
CA GLY A 65 30.66 -3.51 30.01
C GLY A 65 29.53 -3.93 30.96
N GLY A 66 29.21 -3.03 31.88
CA GLY A 66 27.94 -2.83 32.62
C GLY A 66 26.99 -4.01 32.83
N GLN A 67 26.89 -4.48 34.07
CA GLN A 67 25.68 -5.13 34.57
C GLN A 67 24.51 -4.13 34.53
N TYR A 68 23.54 -4.36 33.64
CA TYR A 68 22.21 -3.76 33.78
C TYR A 68 21.52 -4.33 35.03
N PRO A 69 21.12 -3.51 36.02
CA PRO A 69 20.33 -4.00 37.14
C PRO A 69 18.88 -4.21 36.69
N GLY A 70 18.44 -5.47 36.62
CA GLY A 70 17.02 -5.77 36.39
C GLY A 70 16.66 -7.16 35.84
N GLN A 71 17.61 -8.01 35.46
CA GLN A 71 17.29 -9.40 35.09
C GLN A 71 17.34 -10.31 36.32
N SER A 72 16.20 -10.43 36.99
CA SER A 72 15.95 -11.59 37.85
C SER A 72 15.86 -12.85 36.97
N THR A 73 16.91 -13.66 37.05
CA THR A 73 16.90 -15.08 36.69
C THR A 73 15.93 -15.82 37.61
N GLN A 74 14.66 -15.93 37.21
CA GLN A 74 13.73 -16.94 37.70
C GLN A 74 12.99 -17.55 36.51
N GLY A 75 12.89 -18.88 36.53
CA GLY A 75 12.64 -19.72 35.37
C GLY A 75 11.39 -19.34 34.57
N ALA A 76 11.60 -18.93 33.32
CA ALA A 76 10.54 -18.85 32.33
C ALA A 76 10.32 -20.26 31.73
N GLN A 77 9.14 -20.81 31.99
CA GLN A 77 8.66 -22.05 31.38
C GLN A 77 8.73 -21.99 29.83
N PRO A 78 8.96 -23.10 29.12
CA PRO A 78 9.21 -23.09 27.66
C PRO A 78 8.02 -22.73 26.77
N ASN A 79 6.86 -22.34 27.31
CA ASN A 79 5.58 -22.31 26.57
C ASN A 79 4.78 -21.01 26.70
N GLN A 80 5.42 -19.86 26.96
CA GLN A 80 4.77 -18.57 26.78
C GLN A 80 5.45 -17.77 25.66
N PRO A 81 4.72 -17.39 24.59
CA PRO A 81 5.29 -16.61 23.50
C PRO A 81 5.65 -15.21 24.02
N ARG A 82 6.96 -14.93 24.07
CA ARG A 82 7.49 -13.58 24.30
C ARG A 82 6.86 -12.62 23.27
N GLY A 83 6.35 -11.50 23.76
CA GLY A 83 5.44 -10.60 23.05
C GLY A 83 5.88 -10.19 21.64
N MET A 84 4.92 -10.34 20.72
CA MET A 84 4.66 -9.53 19.53
C MET A 84 5.84 -8.74 18.94
N LEU A 85 6.69 -9.39 18.14
CA LEU A 85 6.92 -8.82 16.82
C LEU A 85 5.59 -9.03 16.07
N ARG A 86 4.71 -8.01 16.08
CA ARG A 86 3.46 -8.06 15.29
C ARG A 86 3.85 -8.36 13.86
N ASP A 87 3.25 -9.39 13.26
CA ASP A 87 3.30 -9.59 11.83
C ASP A 87 2.74 -8.31 11.16
N GLU A 88 3.62 -7.51 10.55
CA GLU A 88 3.26 -6.24 9.92
C GLU A 88 2.58 -6.43 8.55
N THR A 89 2.51 -7.66 8.05
CA THR A 89 2.19 -7.94 6.65
C THR A 89 1.14 -9.02 6.45
N GLY A 90 0.90 -9.87 7.46
CA GLY A 90 0.03 -11.03 7.35
C GLY A 90 0.62 -12.13 6.46
N GLU A 91 -0.12 -13.23 6.36
CA GLU A 91 0.27 -14.39 5.55
C GLU A 91 0.33 -14.09 4.04
N PRO A 92 1.35 -14.60 3.31
CA PRO A 92 1.39 -14.59 1.85
C PRO A 92 0.12 -15.15 1.20
N GLY A 93 -0.33 -14.51 0.12
CA GLY A 93 -1.49 -14.98 -0.62
C GLY A 93 -2.11 -13.92 -1.53
N PRO A 94 -3.03 -14.30 -2.43
CA PRO A 94 -3.57 -13.43 -3.48
C PRO A 94 -4.36 -12.22 -2.97
N LEU A 95 -4.83 -12.28 -1.72
CA LEU A 95 -5.59 -11.20 -1.07
C LEU A 95 -4.85 -10.59 0.11
N ARG A 96 -3.54 -10.85 0.28
CA ARG A 96 -2.76 -10.31 1.39
C ARG A 96 -2.80 -8.78 1.42
N LEU A 97 -2.78 -8.11 0.27
CA LEU A 97 -2.93 -6.65 0.22
C LEU A 97 -4.26 -6.14 0.80
N PHE A 98 -5.27 -6.99 0.97
CA PHE A 98 -6.59 -6.64 1.53
C PHE A 98 -6.80 -7.18 2.95
N ASN A 99 -5.78 -7.76 3.58
CA ASN A 99 -5.88 -8.20 4.97
C ASN A 99 -5.92 -7.01 5.94
N GLU A 100 -6.08 -7.31 7.23
CA GLU A 100 -6.11 -6.33 8.31
C GLU A 100 -4.85 -5.44 8.33
N GLN A 101 -3.66 -6.02 8.10
CA GLN A 101 -2.38 -5.32 8.23
C GLN A 101 -2.12 -4.33 7.08
N LEU A 102 -2.45 -4.71 5.85
CA LEU A 102 -2.07 -4.00 4.63
C LEU A 102 -3.24 -3.26 3.96
N GLY A 103 -4.47 -3.70 4.19
CA GLY A 103 -5.68 -3.16 3.54
C GLY A 103 -5.81 -1.65 3.73
N GLY A 104 -5.58 -1.19 4.97
CA GLY A 104 -5.62 0.22 5.33
C GLY A 104 -4.45 1.07 4.85
N GLN A 105 -3.42 0.48 4.24
CA GLN A 105 -2.22 1.20 3.81
C GLN A 105 -2.32 1.69 2.36
N ALA A 106 -2.51 0.78 1.40
CA ALA A 106 -2.49 1.13 -0.04
C ALA A 106 -3.70 0.62 -0.83
N SER A 107 -4.56 -0.21 -0.23
CA SER A 107 -5.58 -0.96 -0.99
C SER A 107 -6.91 -0.24 -1.16
N TRP A 108 -7.10 0.92 -0.51
CA TRP A 108 -8.32 1.74 -0.58
C TRP A 108 -8.84 1.98 -2.01
N LEU A 109 -7.92 2.25 -2.94
CA LEU A 109 -8.22 2.58 -4.34
C LEU A 109 -7.60 1.59 -5.34
N LEU A 110 -6.92 0.54 -4.85
CA LEU A 110 -6.24 -0.43 -5.69
C LEU A 110 -7.18 -1.16 -6.68
N PRO A 111 -8.39 -1.61 -6.28
CA PRO A 111 -9.35 -2.20 -7.22
C PRO A 111 -9.79 -1.23 -8.30
N LEU A 112 -9.97 0.05 -7.95
CA LEU A 112 -10.34 1.09 -8.90
C LEU A 112 -9.19 1.42 -9.87
N ALA A 113 -7.94 1.38 -9.40
CA ALA A 113 -6.75 1.50 -10.24
C ALA A 113 -6.66 0.36 -11.26
N LEU A 114 -6.86 -0.89 -10.81
CA LEU A 114 -6.89 -2.06 -11.69
C LEU A 114 -8.02 -1.96 -12.71
N LEU A 115 -9.22 -1.60 -12.29
CA LEU A 115 -10.34 -1.36 -13.21
C LEU A 115 -9.99 -0.26 -14.23
N GLY A 116 -9.36 0.84 -13.77
CA GLY A 116 -8.89 1.92 -14.63
C GLY A 116 -7.89 1.47 -15.69
N LEU A 117 -6.96 0.58 -15.32
CA LEU A 117 -5.98 -0.03 -16.24
C LEU A 117 -6.67 -0.81 -17.38
N PHE A 118 -7.79 -1.49 -17.11
CA PHE A 118 -8.55 -2.23 -18.12
C PHE A 118 -9.52 -1.36 -18.91
N VAL A 119 -10.15 -0.38 -18.27
CA VAL A 119 -11.20 0.46 -18.89
C VAL A 119 -10.61 1.55 -19.77
N ALA A 120 -9.55 2.23 -19.32
CA ALA A 120 -8.95 3.35 -20.04
C ALA A 120 -8.53 3.06 -21.50
N PRO A 121 -7.93 1.90 -21.85
CA PRO A 121 -7.52 1.64 -23.23
C PRO A 121 -8.69 1.38 -24.18
N TRP A 122 -9.90 1.03 -23.72
CA TRP A 122 -11.04 0.71 -24.59
C TRP A 122 -11.56 1.87 -25.44
N GLY A 123 -11.27 3.11 -25.05
CA GLY A 123 -11.62 4.32 -25.80
C GLY A 123 -10.63 4.67 -26.90
N VAL A 124 -9.45 4.04 -26.92
CA VAL A 124 -8.34 4.39 -27.81
C VAL A 124 -8.01 3.19 -28.70
N ARG A 125 -8.13 3.36 -30.02
CA ARG A 125 -7.75 2.30 -30.97
C ARG A 125 -6.25 2.06 -30.90
N PHE A 126 -5.86 0.80 -30.80
CA PHE A 126 -4.47 0.41 -30.90
C PHE A 126 -3.91 0.86 -32.26
N SER A 127 -2.80 1.59 -32.26
CA SER A 127 -2.13 2.08 -33.44
C SER A 127 -0.62 1.90 -33.31
N LYS A 128 0.08 1.91 -34.45
CA LYS A 128 1.55 1.88 -34.52
C LYS A 128 2.03 3.19 -35.16
N PRO A 129 2.92 3.98 -34.51
CA PRO A 129 3.44 3.78 -33.15
C PRO A 129 2.35 3.90 -32.07
N LEU A 130 2.61 3.33 -30.88
CA LEU A 130 1.70 3.40 -29.73
C LEU A 130 1.36 4.86 -29.41
N ALA A 131 0.07 5.15 -29.24
CA ALA A 131 -0.37 6.46 -28.78
C ALA A 131 0.16 6.75 -27.37
N ARG A 132 0.34 8.04 -27.03
CA ARG A 132 0.89 8.47 -25.73
C ARG A 132 0.06 7.93 -24.56
N GLU A 133 -1.24 7.81 -24.74
CA GLU A 133 -2.17 7.24 -23.77
C GLU A 133 -1.87 5.77 -23.48
N HIS A 134 -1.63 4.96 -24.53
CA HIS A 134 -1.23 3.56 -24.36
C HIS A 134 0.15 3.43 -23.74
N GLN A 135 1.10 4.29 -24.12
CA GLN A 135 2.43 4.32 -23.50
C GLN A 135 2.34 4.61 -21.99
N ALA A 136 1.54 5.60 -21.60
CA ALA A 136 1.32 5.94 -20.19
C ALA A 136 0.65 4.78 -19.43
N LEU A 137 -0.38 4.15 -20.01
CA LEU A 137 -1.04 3.00 -19.38
C LEU A 137 -0.10 1.79 -19.23
N LEU A 138 0.74 1.53 -20.23
CA LEU A 138 1.78 0.50 -20.14
C LEU A 138 2.81 0.83 -19.07
N PHE A 139 3.26 2.08 -18.99
CA PHE A 139 4.23 2.52 -17.98
C PHE A 139 3.66 2.33 -16.56
N TRP A 140 2.47 2.86 -16.28
CA TRP A 140 1.85 2.75 -14.95
C TRP A 140 1.41 1.33 -14.62
N GLY A 141 0.92 0.57 -15.60
CA GLY A 141 0.58 -0.84 -15.44
C GLY A 141 1.81 -1.72 -15.18
N ALA A 142 2.90 -1.50 -15.92
CA ALA A 142 4.18 -2.20 -15.73
C ALA A 142 4.86 -1.82 -14.41
N TRP A 143 4.54 -0.66 -13.84
CA TRP A 143 4.93 -0.31 -12.47
C TRP A 143 4.07 -1.05 -11.45
N LEU A 144 2.73 -0.91 -11.53
CA LEU A 144 1.81 -1.35 -10.48
C LEU A 144 1.69 -2.87 -10.39
N VAL A 145 1.56 -3.57 -11.53
CA VAL A 145 1.27 -5.01 -11.55
C VAL A 145 2.39 -5.83 -10.90
N PRO A 146 3.69 -5.63 -11.21
CA PRO A 146 4.76 -6.31 -10.51
C PRO A 146 4.78 -6.04 -9.01
N MET A 147 4.44 -4.82 -8.58
CA MET A 147 4.35 -4.50 -7.15
C MET A 147 3.22 -5.23 -6.45
N ILE A 148 2.03 -5.32 -7.08
CA ILE A 148 0.91 -6.11 -6.53
C ILE A 148 1.34 -7.57 -6.35
N ILE A 149 2.01 -8.16 -7.35
CA ILE A 149 2.49 -9.53 -7.27
C ILE A 149 3.53 -9.65 -6.15
N PHE A 150 4.54 -8.77 -6.13
CA PHE A 150 5.57 -8.80 -5.10
C PHE A 150 4.98 -8.71 -3.70
N PHE A 151 4.16 -7.70 -3.39
CA PHE A 151 3.67 -7.49 -2.02
C PHE A 151 2.64 -8.51 -1.55
N ASN A 152 1.98 -9.25 -2.45
CA ASN A 152 1.12 -10.36 -2.03
C ASN A 152 1.93 -11.61 -1.62
N TRP A 153 3.13 -11.84 -2.17
CA TRP A 153 3.87 -13.10 -2.01
C TRP A 153 5.30 -12.98 -1.47
N ALA A 154 5.83 -11.76 -1.32
CA ALA A 154 7.15 -11.51 -0.78
C ALA A 154 7.28 -12.04 0.66
N GLY A 155 8.45 -12.59 0.97
CA GLY A 155 8.73 -13.21 2.26
C GLY A 155 8.98 -12.20 3.38
N LEU A 156 9.66 -11.09 3.08
CA LEU A 156 9.97 -10.07 4.09
C LEU A 156 10.00 -8.66 3.48
N PHE A 157 9.07 -7.82 3.93
CA PHE A 157 9.02 -6.40 3.65
C PHE A 157 8.29 -5.69 4.79
N HIS A 158 8.35 -4.36 4.80
CA HIS A 158 7.60 -3.55 5.75
C HIS A 158 6.48 -2.81 5.02
N ARG A 159 5.34 -2.63 5.69
CA ARG A 159 4.15 -2.01 5.12
C ARG A 159 4.37 -0.62 4.51
N TYR A 160 5.35 0.16 4.98
CA TYR A 160 5.67 1.45 4.37
C TYR A 160 6.24 1.35 2.96
N TYR A 161 6.75 0.19 2.55
CA TYR A 161 7.16 -0.03 1.15
C TYR A 161 5.97 0.03 0.18
N LEU A 162 4.73 -0.16 0.66
CA LEU A 162 3.53 -0.03 -0.17
C LEU A 162 3.35 1.38 -0.74
N GLU A 163 3.98 2.40 -0.14
CA GLU A 163 3.99 3.77 -0.67
C GLU A 163 4.54 3.84 -2.10
N MET A 164 5.40 2.90 -2.50
CA MET A 164 5.90 2.79 -3.88
C MET A 164 4.79 2.58 -4.92
N MET A 165 3.62 2.08 -4.51
CA MET A 165 2.46 1.87 -5.39
C MET A 165 1.63 3.15 -5.57
N SER A 166 1.74 4.13 -4.66
CA SER A 166 0.89 5.32 -4.60
C SER A 166 0.85 6.12 -5.92
N PRO A 167 1.98 6.40 -6.61
CA PRO A 167 1.96 7.14 -7.87
C PRO A 167 1.19 6.41 -8.98
N ALA A 168 1.40 5.09 -9.10
CA ALA A 168 0.75 4.30 -10.14
C ALA A 168 -0.75 4.11 -9.87
N ILE A 169 -1.14 3.91 -8.61
CA ILE A 169 -2.55 3.91 -8.18
C ILE A 169 -3.20 5.23 -8.56
N ALA A 170 -2.61 6.37 -8.18
CA ALA A 170 -3.18 7.70 -8.45
C ALA A 170 -3.35 7.97 -9.95
N ALA A 171 -2.34 7.64 -10.76
CA ALA A 171 -2.39 7.80 -12.21
C ALA A 171 -3.49 6.94 -12.86
N LEU A 172 -3.58 5.66 -12.48
CA LEU A 172 -4.54 4.72 -13.07
C LEU A 172 -5.98 4.98 -12.59
N VAL A 173 -6.19 5.37 -11.33
CA VAL A 173 -7.50 5.81 -10.83
C VAL A 173 -7.97 7.03 -11.60
N SER A 174 -7.10 8.03 -11.78
CA SER A 174 -7.43 9.26 -12.49
C SER A 174 -7.77 9.00 -13.96
N ALA A 175 -6.91 8.24 -14.66
CA ALA A 175 -7.14 7.86 -16.05
C ALA A 175 -8.41 7.02 -16.21
N GLY A 176 -8.64 6.06 -15.31
CA GLY A 176 -9.83 5.22 -15.28
C GLY A 176 -11.11 6.02 -15.07
N LEU A 177 -11.14 6.92 -14.08
CA LEU A 177 -12.29 7.79 -13.82
C LEU A 177 -12.63 8.68 -15.01
N VAL A 178 -11.62 9.27 -15.66
CA VAL A 178 -11.83 10.08 -16.87
C VAL A 178 -12.37 9.22 -18.03
N ALA A 179 -11.85 8.01 -18.22
CA ALA A 179 -12.33 7.10 -19.26
C ALA A 179 -13.77 6.64 -19.00
N MET A 180 -14.07 6.23 -17.77
CA MET A 180 -15.43 5.84 -17.34
C MET A 180 -16.42 6.99 -17.47
N TRP A 181 -16.02 8.23 -17.15
CA TRP A 181 -16.86 9.41 -17.35
C TRP A 181 -17.12 9.70 -18.83
N LYS A 182 -16.10 9.62 -19.69
CA LYS A 182 -16.28 9.75 -21.15
C LYS A 182 -17.24 8.68 -21.68
N ASP A 183 -17.11 7.44 -21.23
CA ASP A 183 -18.02 6.36 -21.58
C ASP A 183 -19.43 6.58 -21.03
N TYR A 184 -19.56 7.11 -19.81
CA TYR A 184 -20.84 7.54 -19.22
C TYR A 184 -21.53 8.59 -20.09
N ALA A 185 -20.80 9.64 -20.49
CA ALA A 185 -21.32 10.71 -21.33
C ALA A 185 -21.62 10.28 -22.79
N SER A 186 -20.98 9.20 -23.27
CA SER A 186 -21.19 8.69 -24.64
C SER A 186 -22.53 8.00 -24.87
N GLY A 187 -23.27 7.67 -23.80
CA GLY A 187 -24.53 6.94 -23.89
C GLY A 187 -24.41 5.46 -24.27
N ARG A 188 -23.20 4.91 -24.39
CA ARG A 188 -22.94 3.48 -24.67
C ARG A 188 -23.10 2.63 -23.41
N TRP A 189 -23.33 1.32 -23.56
CA TRP A 189 -23.46 0.37 -22.44
C TRP A 189 -22.34 0.50 -21.39
N ARG A 190 -21.11 0.82 -21.82
CA ARG A 190 -19.94 1.02 -20.95
C ARG A 190 -20.12 2.09 -19.89
N GLY A 191 -21.02 3.04 -20.08
CA GLY A 191 -21.26 4.04 -19.07
C GLY A 191 -21.90 3.51 -17.78
N TRP A 192 -22.38 2.25 -17.74
CA TRP A 192 -22.75 1.58 -16.49
C TRP A 192 -21.54 1.26 -15.59
N ILE A 193 -20.33 1.21 -16.17
CA ILE A 193 -19.10 0.91 -15.42
C ILE A 193 -18.85 1.97 -14.34
N LEU A 194 -19.10 3.25 -14.61
CA LEU A 194 -18.85 4.33 -13.64
C LEU A 194 -19.62 4.17 -12.32
N PRO A 195 -20.97 4.11 -12.29
CA PRO A 195 -21.70 3.93 -11.04
C PRO A 195 -21.38 2.58 -10.37
N LEU A 196 -21.14 1.52 -11.13
CA LEU A 196 -20.77 0.21 -10.57
C LEU A 196 -19.37 0.23 -9.94
N ALA A 197 -18.41 0.94 -10.54
CA ALA A 197 -17.06 1.11 -10.01
C ALA A 197 -17.06 1.87 -8.69
N LEU A 198 -17.89 2.92 -8.59
CA LEU A 198 -18.06 3.69 -7.35
C LEU A 198 -18.64 2.81 -6.24
N LEU A 199 -19.70 2.06 -6.52
CA LEU A 199 -20.31 1.13 -5.56
C LEU A 199 -19.35 0.00 -5.14
N GLY A 200 -18.64 -0.61 -6.09
CA GLY A 200 -17.64 -1.64 -5.82
C GLY A 200 -16.48 -1.11 -4.98
N SER A 201 -16.02 0.11 -5.25
CA SER A 201 -14.98 0.76 -4.44
C SER A 201 -15.46 0.99 -3.01
N ALA A 202 -16.67 1.53 -2.81
CA ALA A 202 -17.24 1.72 -1.48
C ALA A 202 -17.40 0.40 -0.72
N ALA A 203 -17.86 -0.67 -1.38
CA ALA A 203 -17.98 -1.99 -0.77
C ALA A 203 -16.63 -2.53 -0.27
N ILE A 204 -15.56 -2.35 -1.05
CA ILE A 204 -14.20 -2.77 -0.64
C ILE A 204 -13.69 -1.93 0.53
N GLN A 205 -13.94 -0.61 0.54
CA GLN A 205 -13.57 0.22 1.68
C GLN A 205 -14.32 -0.20 2.96
N VAL A 206 -15.61 -0.52 2.85
CA VAL A 206 -16.39 -1.04 3.98
C VAL A 206 -15.85 -2.39 4.47
N ALA A 207 -15.39 -3.26 3.56
CA ALA A 207 -14.76 -4.52 3.93
C ALA A 207 -13.44 -4.29 4.70
N ILE A 208 -12.58 -3.37 4.24
CA ILE A 208 -11.36 -2.97 4.94
C ILE A 208 -11.68 -2.38 6.32
N LEU A 209 -12.67 -1.48 6.40
CA LEU A 209 -13.15 -0.91 7.65
C LEU A 209 -13.77 -1.94 8.60
N GLY A 210 -14.17 -3.11 8.09
CA GLY A 210 -14.65 -4.23 8.90
C GLY A 210 -13.61 -4.77 9.87
N TYR A 211 -12.33 -4.59 9.59
CA TYR A 211 -11.25 -4.90 10.54
C TYR A 211 -11.14 -3.91 11.70
N PHE A 212 -11.80 -2.74 11.61
CA PHE A 212 -11.71 -1.64 12.58
C PHE A 212 -13.11 -1.21 13.05
N PRO A 213 -13.83 -2.01 13.86
CA PRO A 213 -15.24 -1.79 14.13
C PRO A 213 -15.59 -0.40 14.67
N ASP A 214 -14.77 0.16 15.56
CA ASP A 214 -15.03 1.49 16.14
C ASP A 214 -14.95 2.61 15.09
N TRP A 215 -14.08 2.45 14.09
CA TRP A 215 -13.95 3.39 12.97
C TRP A 215 -15.01 3.12 11.90
N GLY A 216 -15.25 1.85 11.58
CA GLY A 216 -16.25 1.41 10.62
C GLY A 216 -17.67 1.82 11.01
N ARG A 217 -18.01 1.89 12.30
CA ARG A 217 -19.34 2.32 12.78
C ARG A 217 -19.79 3.67 12.24
N TRP A 218 -18.86 4.61 12.02
CA TRP A 218 -19.19 5.95 11.54
C TRP A 218 -18.67 6.22 10.12
N LEU A 219 -17.51 5.69 9.73
CA LEU A 219 -16.98 5.87 8.37
C LEU A 219 -17.77 5.10 7.33
N SER A 220 -18.07 3.82 7.58
CA SER A 220 -18.78 2.96 6.62
C SER A 220 -20.13 3.54 6.20
N PRO A 221 -21.04 3.97 7.11
CA PRO A 221 -22.32 4.53 6.68
C PRO A 221 -22.18 5.86 5.92
N ILE A 222 -21.18 6.69 6.23
CA ILE A 222 -20.93 7.95 5.50
C ILE A 222 -20.48 7.64 4.06
N ILE A 223 -19.44 6.81 3.91
CA ILE A 223 -18.87 6.45 2.60
C ILE A 223 -19.93 5.75 1.76
N LEU A 224 -20.60 4.74 2.33
CA LEU A 224 -21.62 3.96 1.64
C LEU A 224 -22.82 4.83 1.27
N GLY A 225 -23.33 5.64 2.22
CA GLY A 225 -24.49 6.50 2.00
C GLY A 225 -24.26 7.52 0.88
N VAL A 226 -23.17 8.28 0.95
CA VAL A 226 -22.84 9.30 -0.07
C VAL A 226 -22.58 8.64 -1.43
N THR A 227 -21.85 7.53 -1.46
CA THR A 227 -21.54 6.84 -2.72
C THR A 227 -22.76 6.19 -3.34
N ILE A 228 -23.66 5.60 -2.56
CA ILE A 228 -24.94 5.06 -3.04
C ILE A 228 -25.81 6.18 -3.61
N ILE A 229 -25.96 7.29 -2.90
CA ILE A 229 -26.76 8.43 -3.38
C ILE A 229 -26.20 8.94 -4.71
N ALA A 230 -24.88 9.12 -4.81
CA ALA A 230 -24.24 9.57 -6.03
C ALA A 230 -24.38 8.55 -7.17
N ALA A 231 -24.20 7.26 -6.90
CA ALA A 231 -24.37 6.20 -7.90
C ALA A 231 -25.83 6.11 -8.38
N LEU A 232 -26.82 6.20 -7.49
CA LEU A 232 -28.24 6.25 -7.83
C LEU A 232 -28.56 7.49 -8.66
N ALA A 233 -28.02 8.66 -8.31
CA ALA A 233 -28.18 9.86 -9.11
C ALA A 233 -27.61 9.67 -10.53
N LEU A 234 -26.42 9.06 -10.67
CA LEU A 234 -25.86 8.72 -11.98
C LEU A 234 -26.72 7.70 -12.75
N ILE A 235 -27.29 6.70 -12.07
CA ILE A 235 -28.18 5.70 -12.67
C ILE A 235 -29.47 6.37 -13.17
N VAL A 236 -30.11 7.21 -12.34
CA VAL A 236 -31.34 7.94 -12.69
C VAL A 236 -31.08 8.90 -13.84
N LEU A 237 -30.02 9.73 -13.77
CA LEU A 237 -29.64 10.65 -14.84
C LEU A 237 -29.45 9.91 -16.16
N ARG A 238 -28.84 8.73 -16.12
CA ARG A 238 -28.62 7.90 -17.29
C ARG A 238 -29.93 7.33 -17.85
N LEU A 239 -30.79 6.78 -16.99
CA LEU A 239 -32.07 6.19 -17.39
C LEU A 239 -33.05 7.23 -17.93
N VAL A 240 -33.07 8.45 -17.37
CA VAL A 240 -33.93 9.56 -17.81
C VAL A 240 -33.49 10.08 -19.18
N VAL A 241 -32.18 10.22 -19.42
CA VAL A 241 -31.64 10.61 -20.74
C VAL A 241 -31.79 9.48 -21.76
N TRP A 242 -31.78 8.24 -21.31
CA TRP A 242 -31.88 7.03 -22.14
C TRP A 242 -33.28 6.41 -22.15
N GLN A 243 -34.34 7.24 -22.10
CA GLN A 243 -35.67 6.78 -22.49
C GLN A 243 -35.82 6.79 -24.02
N SER A 244 -36.42 5.72 -24.53
CA SER A 244 -36.50 5.20 -25.90
C SER A 244 -36.51 6.21 -27.07
N PRO A 245 -35.89 5.87 -28.23
CA PRO A 245 -35.98 6.63 -29.49
C PRO A 245 -37.41 7.02 -29.92
N LEU A 246 -38.40 6.21 -29.53
CA LEU A 246 -39.82 6.40 -29.79
C LEU A 246 -40.44 7.59 -29.02
N VAL A 247 -39.92 7.94 -27.83
CA VAL A 247 -40.38 9.07 -27.02
C VAL A 247 -39.69 10.38 -27.44
N THR A 248 -38.41 10.29 -27.82
CA THR A 248 -37.57 11.44 -28.22
C THR A 248 -37.94 12.12 -29.53
N ARG A 249 -38.71 11.47 -30.43
CA ARG A 249 -39.07 12.07 -31.72
C ARG A 249 -39.93 13.34 -31.59
N HIS A 250 -40.68 13.50 -30.49
CA HIS A 250 -41.55 14.67 -30.25
C HIS A 250 -41.01 15.67 -29.22
N LEU A 251 -39.92 15.35 -28.51
CA LEU A 251 -39.41 16.12 -27.36
C LEU A 251 -37.91 16.49 -27.51
N SER A 252 -37.52 16.93 -28.71
CA SER A 252 -36.11 17.20 -29.06
C SER A 252 -35.46 18.30 -28.20
N LEU A 253 -36.21 19.31 -27.78
CA LEU A 253 -35.70 20.39 -26.93
C LEU A 253 -35.47 19.92 -25.49
N VAL A 254 -36.46 19.22 -24.89
CA VAL A 254 -36.39 18.72 -23.51
C VAL A 254 -35.26 17.71 -23.35
N THR A 255 -35.10 16.80 -24.31
CA THR A 255 -34.01 15.81 -24.30
C THR A 255 -32.64 16.43 -24.53
N ARG A 256 -32.52 17.48 -25.35
CA ARG A 256 -31.28 18.24 -25.52
C ARG A 256 -30.90 19.00 -24.24
N HIS A 257 -31.86 19.60 -23.55
CA HIS A 257 -31.64 20.23 -22.24
C HIS A 257 -31.24 19.20 -21.17
N LEU A 258 -31.93 18.06 -21.07
CA LEU A 258 -31.58 16.97 -20.14
C LEU A 258 -30.18 16.42 -20.42
N SER A 259 -29.80 16.22 -21.69
CA SER A 259 -28.46 15.78 -22.07
C SER A 259 -27.37 16.77 -21.66
N LEU A 260 -27.61 18.08 -21.83
CA LEU A 260 -26.69 19.13 -21.35
C LEU A 260 -26.58 19.12 -19.82
N VAL A 261 -27.71 19.03 -19.12
CA VAL A 261 -27.75 18.95 -17.66
C VAL A 261 -26.97 17.73 -17.16
N THR A 262 -27.18 16.54 -17.74
CA THR A 262 -26.42 15.33 -17.38
C THR A 262 -24.94 15.48 -17.66
N ARG A 263 -24.54 16.12 -18.76
CA ARG A 263 -23.12 16.36 -19.08
C ARG A 263 -22.43 17.28 -18.06
N HIS A 264 -23.16 18.23 -17.47
CA HIS A 264 -22.63 19.15 -16.45
C HIS A 264 -22.76 18.64 -15.02
N LEU A 265 -23.81 17.86 -14.72
CA LEU A 265 -24.03 17.30 -13.38
C LEU A 265 -23.23 16.02 -13.14
N SER A 266 -23.03 15.16 -14.14
CA SER A 266 -22.32 13.89 -13.93
C SER A 266 -20.90 14.04 -13.38
N PRO A 267 -20.07 15.03 -13.80
CA PRO A 267 -18.76 15.25 -13.19
C PRO A 267 -18.86 15.66 -11.73
N ALA A 268 -19.83 16.53 -11.38
CA ALA A 268 -20.03 16.98 -10.01
C ALA A 268 -20.45 15.81 -9.10
N VAL A 269 -21.43 15.01 -9.53
CA VAL A 269 -21.89 13.82 -8.80
C VAL A 269 -20.77 12.78 -8.66
N THR A 270 -20.00 12.55 -9.72
CA THR A 270 -18.82 11.65 -9.68
C THR A 270 -17.77 12.18 -8.71
N SER A 271 -17.50 13.49 -8.71
CA SER A 271 -16.54 14.11 -7.81
C SER A 271 -16.97 13.95 -6.34
N VAL A 272 -18.25 14.14 -6.04
CA VAL A 272 -18.80 13.91 -4.68
C VAL A 272 -18.58 12.46 -4.24
N ALA A 273 -18.84 11.47 -5.11
CA ALA A 273 -18.59 10.07 -4.80
C ALA A 273 -17.09 9.78 -4.58
N VAL A 274 -16.20 10.32 -5.43
CA VAL A 274 -14.75 10.16 -5.29
C VAL A 274 -14.26 10.80 -3.99
N LEU A 275 -14.74 12.00 -3.65
CA LEU A 275 -14.42 12.66 -2.39
C LEU A 275 -14.87 11.82 -1.19
N ALA A 276 -16.03 11.17 -1.26
CA ALA A 276 -16.49 10.24 -0.23
C ALA A 276 -15.53 9.04 -0.08
N LEU A 277 -15.10 8.45 -1.19
CA LEU A 277 -14.10 7.36 -1.20
C LEU A 277 -12.72 7.82 -0.68
N LEU A 278 -12.43 9.12 -0.66
CA LEU A 278 -11.19 9.64 -0.10
C LEU A 278 -11.27 9.89 1.42
N ILE A 279 -12.45 9.82 2.05
CA ILE A 279 -12.60 10.09 3.49
C ILE A 279 -11.78 9.11 4.32
N ALA A 280 -11.98 7.80 4.15
CA ALA A 280 -11.25 6.78 4.91
C ALA A 280 -9.73 6.87 4.74
N PRO A 281 -9.15 6.87 3.51
CA PRO A 281 -7.70 6.98 3.35
C PRO A 281 -7.15 8.31 3.90
N THR A 282 -7.90 9.41 3.80
CA THR A 282 -7.49 10.69 4.40
C THR A 282 -7.45 10.60 5.92
N VAL A 283 -8.48 10.02 6.53
CA VAL A 283 -8.52 9.80 7.99
C VAL A 283 -7.34 8.93 8.42
N TRP A 284 -7.07 7.83 7.71
CA TRP A 284 -5.90 6.98 7.96
C TRP A 284 -4.60 7.79 7.90
N ALA A 285 -4.37 8.54 6.82
CA ALA A 285 -3.18 9.35 6.62
C ALA A 285 -2.97 10.44 7.69
N THR A 286 -4.03 10.86 8.40
CA THR A 286 -3.90 11.84 9.50
C THR A 286 -3.53 11.21 10.84
N THR A 287 -3.66 9.90 11.03
CA THR A 287 -3.35 9.25 12.31
C THR A 287 -1.92 9.49 12.84
N PRO A 288 -0.86 9.58 12.01
CA PRO A 288 0.47 9.93 12.52
C PRO A 288 0.57 11.37 13.03
N LEU A 289 -0.30 12.28 12.57
CA LEU A 289 -0.35 13.65 13.06
C LEU A 289 -0.91 13.74 14.48
N TRP A 290 -1.76 12.78 14.87
CA TRP A 290 -2.42 12.80 16.18
C TRP A 290 -1.55 12.21 17.29
N LYS A 291 -0.76 11.19 16.97
CA LYS A 291 0.04 10.46 17.96
C LYS A 291 1.55 10.59 17.80
N GLY A 292 2.01 10.99 16.63
CA GLY A 292 3.41 10.83 16.21
C GLY A 292 3.61 9.50 15.48
N GLY A 293 4.57 9.49 14.55
CA GLY A 293 4.91 8.32 13.74
C GLY A 293 5.98 7.45 14.38
N HIS A 294 6.07 6.21 13.91
CA HIS A 294 7.20 5.34 14.19
C HIS A 294 8.33 5.64 13.20
N THR A 295 9.42 6.25 13.66
CA THR A 295 10.51 6.72 12.78
C THR A 295 11.19 5.61 11.97
N GLY A 296 11.37 4.43 12.57
CA GLY A 296 11.94 3.26 11.88
C GLY A 296 10.96 2.38 11.08
N LEU A 297 9.66 2.37 11.41
CA LEU A 297 8.63 1.51 10.80
C LEU A 297 7.32 2.31 10.62
N PRO A 298 7.32 3.34 9.77
CA PRO A 298 6.17 4.23 9.65
C PRO A 298 4.96 3.50 9.10
N PHE A 299 3.78 3.91 9.54
CA PHE A 299 2.49 3.44 9.03
C PHE A 299 1.37 4.37 9.47
N ALA A 300 0.21 4.19 8.85
CA ALA A 300 -0.97 4.98 9.14
C ALA A 300 -2.16 4.06 9.51
N GLY A 301 -2.94 4.41 10.52
CA GLY A 301 -4.16 3.71 10.88
C GLY A 301 -4.49 3.74 12.38
N PRO A 302 -5.73 3.35 12.76
CA PRO A 302 -6.18 3.22 14.15
C PRO A 302 -5.23 2.47 15.07
N GLU A 303 -4.56 1.44 14.55
CA GLU A 303 -3.65 0.59 15.28
C GLU A 303 -2.44 1.38 15.80
N LEU A 304 -2.07 2.47 15.13
CA LEU A 304 -1.07 3.41 15.63
C LEU A 304 -1.56 4.04 16.92
N LEU A 305 -2.81 4.47 16.95
CA LEU A 305 -3.46 5.17 18.07
C LEU A 305 -3.62 4.29 19.32
N GLU A 306 -3.60 2.98 19.17
CA GLU A 306 -3.71 2.01 20.27
C GLU A 306 -2.36 1.59 20.86
N GLN A 307 -1.23 1.83 20.18
CA GLN A 307 0.08 1.42 20.70
C GLN A 307 0.42 2.10 22.05
N PRO A 308 0.99 1.40 23.04
CA PRO A 308 1.53 2.10 24.20
C PRO A 308 2.56 3.14 23.76
N PRO A 309 2.69 4.29 24.44
CA PRO A 309 3.81 5.19 24.22
C PRO A 309 5.08 4.37 24.35
N ARG A 310 5.86 4.27 23.27
CA ARG A 310 7.16 3.65 23.42
C ARG A 310 7.99 4.59 24.29
N PRO A 311 8.76 4.08 25.26
CA PRO A 311 9.93 4.81 25.70
C PRO A 311 10.66 5.14 24.41
N GLY A 312 10.84 6.43 24.10
CA GLY A 312 11.75 6.81 23.02
C GLY A 312 13.02 6.01 23.26
N GLY A 313 13.49 5.27 22.26
CA GLY A 313 14.70 4.48 22.42
C GLY A 313 15.73 5.40 23.04
N GLU A 314 16.10 5.15 24.30
CA GLU A 314 17.12 5.95 24.95
C GLU A 314 18.36 5.76 24.09
N ALA A 315 18.76 6.84 23.42
CA ALA A 315 19.97 6.82 22.64
C ALA A 315 21.09 6.46 23.62
N ASP A 316 21.90 5.48 23.25
CA ASP A 316 23.01 5.07 24.07
C ASP A 316 23.89 6.30 24.33
N PRO A 317 24.01 6.76 25.59
CA PRO A 317 24.69 8.01 25.89
C PRO A 317 26.17 7.96 25.50
N GLU A 318 26.81 6.78 25.52
CA GLU A 318 28.19 6.62 25.06
C GLU A 318 28.29 6.78 23.54
N LEU A 319 27.32 6.22 22.79
CA LEU A 319 27.26 6.39 21.35
C LEU A 319 26.98 7.85 20.96
N VAL A 320 26.06 8.51 21.66
CA VAL A 320 25.75 9.93 21.43
C VAL A 320 26.97 10.79 21.71
N ASP A 321 27.68 10.55 22.82
CA ASP A 321 28.88 11.30 23.18
C ASP A 321 30.03 11.07 22.19
N PHE A 322 30.23 9.81 21.77
CA PHE A 322 31.19 9.47 20.73
C PHE A 322 30.90 10.21 19.42
N LEU A 323 29.65 10.17 18.95
CA LEU A 323 29.27 10.83 17.70
C LEU A 323 29.35 12.36 17.81
N LEU A 324 28.99 12.94 18.96
CA LEU A 324 29.15 14.38 19.23
C LEU A 324 30.61 14.82 19.22
N THR A 325 31.49 14.00 19.79
CA THR A 325 32.94 14.28 19.90
C THR A 325 33.65 14.16 18.56
N ASN A 326 33.19 13.26 17.68
CA ASN A 326 33.83 12.96 16.41
C ASN A 326 33.11 13.56 15.19
N ARG A 327 32.19 14.51 15.40
CA ARG A 327 31.52 15.21 14.30
C ARG A 327 32.44 16.29 13.71
N ASP A 328 32.51 16.36 12.38
CA ASP A 328 33.23 17.37 11.61
C ASP A 328 32.24 18.33 10.92
N GLY A 329 31.29 18.85 11.72
CA GLY A 329 30.34 19.87 11.29
C GLY A 329 29.01 19.35 10.74
N GLU A 330 28.71 18.06 10.92
CA GLU A 330 27.42 17.49 10.54
C GLU A 330 26.28 18.08 11.36
N LYS A 331 25.16 18.35 10.67
CA LYS A 331 23.97 18.98 11.24
C LYS A 331 23.09 18.01 12.05
N PHE A 332 23.22 16.71 11.79
CA PHE A 332 22.45 15.65 12.42
C PHE A 332 23.38 14.52 12.86
N ILE A 333 23.04 13.87 13.98
CA ILE A 333 23.78 12.80 14.64
C ILE A 333 22.86 11.59 14.71
#